data_AF-A0A952DTQ5-F1
#
_entry.id   AF-A0A952DTQ5-F1
#
_cell.length_a   1.000
_cell.length_b   1.000
_cell.length_c   1.000
_cell.angle_alpha   90.00
_cell.angle_beta   90.00
_cell.angle_gamma   90.00
#
_symmetry.space_group_name_H-M   'P 1'
#
loop_
_entity.id
_entity.type
_entity.pdbx_description
1 polymer ?
#
loop_
_entity_poly.entity_id
_entity_poly.type
_entity_poly.pdbx_seq_one_letter_code
_entity_poly.pdbx_strand_id
1 'polypeptide(L)' 'MAKKSQIAKAKKLIARREMLIQRGEKHLNLVSTRTVNRCKICGRPRAYIRHFGLCRLCFREMALRGELSGVTKASK' A
#
# COMPACT_ATOMS: atom_id res chain seq x y z
N MET A 1 4.64 12.19 -6.65
CA MET A 1 4.93 11.01 -5.77
C MET A 1 4.75 11.41 -4.31
N ALA A 2 4.66 10.46 -3.37
CA ALA A 2 4.49 10.81 -1.96
C ALA A 2 5.78 11.38 -1.34
N LYS A 3 5.65 12.28 -0.35
CA LYS A 3 6.80 12.82 0.39
C LYS A 3 7.49 11.68 1.15
N LYS A 4 8.82 11.61 1.11
CA LYS A 4 9.63 10.59 1.82
C LYS A 4 9.32 10.55 3.32
N SER A 5 9.13 11.71 3.94
CA SER A 5 8.74 11.84 5.35
C SER A 5 7.40 11.16 5.66
N GLN A 6 6.41 11.32 4.77
CA GLN A 6 5.12 10.65 4.93
C GLN A 6 5.30 9.14 4.83
N ILE A 7 6.02 8.64 3.81
CA ILE A 7 6.30 7.20 3.64
C ILE A 7 6.93 6.62 4.90
N ALA A 8 7.97 7.27 5.44
CA ALA A 8 8.63 6.87 6.67
C ALA A 8 7.66 6.80 7.86
N LYS A 9 6.73 7.76 8.00
CA LYS A 9 5.71 7.76 9.06
C LYS A 9 4.78 6.53 8.99
N ALA A 10 4.38 6.08 7.80
CA ALA A 10 3.56 4.85 7.72
C ALA A 10 4.39 3.60 7.99
N LYS A 11 5.64 3.53 7.53
CA LYS A 11 6.53 2.40 7.86
C LYS A 11 6.69 2.26 9.38
N LYS A 12 6.88 3.38 10.09
CA LYS A 12 6.91 3.39 11.57
C LYS A 12 5.62 2.88 12.20
N LEU A 13 4.45 3.24 11.66
CA LEU A 13 3.16 2.74 12.17
C LEU A 13 2.99 1.23 11.95
N ILE A 14 3.42 0.71 10.79
CA ILE A 14 3.37 -0.72 10.48
C ILE A 14 4.31 -1.50 11.41
N ALA A 15 5.56 -1.04 11.56
CA ALA A 15 6.52 -1.65 12.49
C ALA A 15 6.02 -1.65 13.95
N ARG A 16 5.38 -0.55 14.39
CA ARG A 16 4.74 -0.48 15.71
C ARG A 16 3.62 -1.52 15.84
N ARG A 17 2.85 -1.76 14.78
CA ARG A 17 1.79 -2.79 14.78
C ARG A 17 2.39 -4.17 14.99
N GLU A 18 3.44 -4.51 14.24
CA GLU A 18 4.12 -5.80 14.31
C GLU A 18 4.70 -6.05 15.71
N MET A 19 5.33 -5.05 16.31
CA MET A 19 5.84 -5.14 17.70
C MET A 19 4.72 -5.42 18.72
N LEU A 20 3.56 -4.76 18.59
CA LEU A 20 2.43 -4.97 19.51
C LEU A 20 1.80 -6.35 19.35
N ILE A 21 1.70 -6.83 18.11
CA ILE A 21 1.24 -8.20 17.81
C ILE A 21 2.18 -9.22 18.46
N GLN A 22 3.50 -9.02 18.36
CA GLN A 22 4.49 -9.93 18.95
C GLN A 22 4.43 -9.96 20.49
N ARG A 23 4.07 -8.83 21.13
CA ARG A 23 3.85 -8.77 22.59
C ARG A 23 2.53 -9.40 23.04
N GLY A 24 1.63 -9.75 22.13
CA GLY A 24 0.32 -10.31 22.46
C GLY A 24 -0.72 -9.28 22.92
N GLU A 25 -0.48 -7.99 22.69
CA GLU A 25 -1.43 -6.93 23.05
C GLU A 25 -2.62 -6.92 22.07
N LYS A 26 -3.81 -7.27 22.56
CA LYS A 26 -5.03 -7.43 21.74
C LYS A 26 -5.72 -6.11 21.37
N HIS A 27 -5.49 -5.03 22.15
CA HIS A 27 -6.09 -3.71 21.90
C HIS A 27 -5.27 -2.87 20.89
N LEU A 28 -5.23 -3.35 19.64
CA LEU A 28 -4.50 -2.72 18.53
C LEU A 28 -5.14 -1.44 17.98
N ASN A 29 -6.23 -0.95 18.59
CA ASN A 29 -7.11 0.10 18.06
C ASN A 29 -6.37 1.39 17.69
N LEU A 30 -5.27 1.72 18.38
CA LEU A 30 -4.49 2.93 18.09
C LEU A 30 -3.70 2.83 16.77
N VAL A 31 -3.35 1.62 16.33
CA VAL A 31 -2.48 1.39 15.17
C VAL A 31 -3.27 0.88 13.97
N SER A 32 -4.25 0.00 14.17
CA SER A 32 -5.08 -0.56 13.09
C SER A 32 -5.89 0.53 12.35
N THR A 33 -6.44 1.49 13.09
CA THR A 33 -7.27 2.58 12.53
C THR A 33 -6.44 3.64 11.82
N ARG A 34 -5.18 3.84 12.21
CA ARG A 34 -4.29 4.89 11.67
C ARG A 34 -3.49 4.45 10.45
N THR A 35 -3.41 3.14 10.18
CA THR A 35 -2.70 2.62 9.02
C THR A 35 -3.45 2.92 7.71
N VAL A 36 -2.73 3.42 6.71
CA VAL A 36 -3.29 3.70 5.38
C VAL A 36 -2.51 2.90 4.35
N ASN A 37 -3.22 2.22 3.46
CA ASN A 37 -2.61 1.49 2.36
C ASN A 37 -1.95 2.46 1.37
N ARG A 38 -0.67 2.23 1.10
CA ARG A 38 0.13 3.05 0.18
C ARG A 38 0.64 2.18 -0.95
N CYS A 39 0.71 2.76 -2.15
CA CYS A 39 1.34 2.12 -3.30
C CYS A 39 2.78 1.72 -2.98
N LYS A 40 3.15 0.47 -3.30
CA LYS A 40 4.49 -0.08 -3.06
C LYS A 40 5.60 0.66 -3.83
N ILE A 41 5.28 1.22 -5.00
CA ILE A 41 6.25 1.91 -5.87
C ILE A 41 6.36 3.40 -5.51
N CYS A 42 5.26 4.14 -5.60
CA CYS A 42 5.29 5.61 -5.48
C CYS A 42 4.81 6.16 -4.13
N GLY A 43 4.34 5.30 -3.21
CA GLY A 43 3.87 5.68 -1.88
C GLY A 43 2.53 6.44 -1.84
N ARG A 44 1.81 6.56 -2.98
CA ARG A 44 0.53 7.29 -3.04
C ARG A 44 -0.52 6.63 -2.11
N PRO A 45 -1.19 7.40 -1.23
CA PRO A 45 -2.14 6.86 -0.24
C PRO A 45 -3.57 6.67 -0.75
N ARG A 46 -3.91 7.22 -1.92
CA ARG A 46 -5.28 7.20 -2.48
C ARG A 46 -5.34 6.36 -3.75
N ALA A 47 -6.54 5.88 -4.07
CA ALA A 47 -6.83 5.04 -5.24
C ALA A 47 -5.92 3.81 -5.29
N TYR A 48 -5.95 3.03 -4.20
CA TYR A 48 -5.15 1.83 -3.98
C TYR A 48 -5.95 0.59 -4.36
N ILE A 49 -5.39 -0.22 -5.26
CA ILE A 49 -5.99 -1.47 -5.70
C ILE A 49 -5.40 -2.58 -4.82
N ARG A 50 -6.20 -3.13 -3.91
CA ARG A 50 -5.73 -4.05 -2.86
C ARG A 50 -5.10 -5.33 -3.42
N HIS A 51 -5.66 -5.88 -4.49
CA HIS A 51 -5.16 -7.10 -5.13
C HIS A 51 -3.71 -6.96 -5.61
N PHE A 52 -3.37 -5.85 -6.29
CA PHE A 52 -2.03 -5.61 -6.83
C PHE A 52 -1.10 -4.86 -5.87
N GLY A 53 -1.66 -4.18 -4.87
CA GLY A 53 -0.90 -3.36 -3.93
C GLY A 53 -0.33 -2.06 -4.53
N LEU A 54 -0.94 -1.58 -5.61
CA LEU A 54 -0.51 -0.42 -6.38
C LEU A 54 -1.55 0.70 -6.37
N CYS A 55 -1.12 1.91 -6.69
CA CYS A 55 -2.06 2.98 -7.03
C CYS A 55 -2.49 2.87 -8.51
N ARG A 56 -3.61 3.51 -8.85
CA ARG A 56 -4.14 3.52 -10.22
C ARG A 56 -3.14 3.91 -11.34
N LEU A 57 -2.17 4.78 -11.04
CA LEU A 57 -1.21 5.27 -12.05
C LEU A 57 -0.14 4.20 -12.33
N CYS A 58 0.52 3.72 -11.27
CA CYS A 58 1.52 2.66 -11.39
C CYS A 58 0.88 1.38 -11.95
N PHE A 59 -0.35 1.06 -11.54
CA PHE A 59 -1.10 -0.05 -12.12
C PHE A 59 -1.29 0.11 -13.64
N ARG A 60 -1.72 1.29 -14.11
CA ARG A 60 -1.90 1.55 -15.55
C ARG A 60 -0.59 1.43 -16.32
N GLU A 61 0.48 2.04 -15.80
CA GLU A 61 1.80 2.01 -16.45
C GLU A 61 2.36 0.60 -16.56
N MET A 62 2.21 -0.22 -15.51
CA MET A 62 2.67 -1.61 -15.52
C MET A 62 1.78 -2.50 -16.39
N ALA A 63 0.46 -2.28 -16.38
CA ALA A 63 -0.47 -2.99 -17.27
C ALA A 63 -0.16 -2.70 -18.75
N LEU A 64 0.12 -1.44 -19.09
CA LEU A 64 0.50 -1.05 -20.46
C LEU A 64 1.86 -1.62 -20.87
N ARG A 65 2.78 -1.80 -19.93
CA ARG A 65 4.09 -2.46 -20.17
C ARG A 65 4.01 -3.99 -20.20
N GLY A 66 2.86 -4.59 -19.86
CA GLY A 66 2.72 -6.05 -19.77
C GLY A 66 3.41 -6.67 -18.55
N GLU A 67 3.79 -5.88 -17.55
CA GLU A 67 4.45 -6.36 -16.32
C GLU A 67 3.47 -6.99 -15.32
N LEU A 68 2.15 -6.84 -15.56
CA LEU A 68 1.10 -7.44 -14.74
C LEU A 68 0.52 -8.66 -15.45
N SER A 69 0.82 -9.84 -14.92
CA SER A 69 0.29 -11.11 -15.41
C SER A 69 -1.24 -11.14 -15.33
N GLY A 70 -1.90 -11.58 -16.41
CA GLY A 70 -3.36 -11.74 -16.45
C GLY A 70 -4.14 -10.42 -16.56
N VAL A 71 -3.46 -9.30 -16.83
CA VAL A 71 -4.12 -8.00 -17.08
C VAL A 71 -4.03 -7.67 -18.55
N THR A 72 -5.17 -7.65 -19.23
CA THR A 72 -5.31 -7.21 -20.62
C THR A 72 -6.30 -6.06 -20.70
N LYS A 73 -6.34 -5.36 -21.84
CA LYS A 73 -7.45 -4.45 -22.12
C LYS A 73 -8.75 -5.25 -22.16
N ALA A 74 -9.80 -4.70 -21.55
CA ALA A 74 -11.10 -5.39 -21.48
C ALA A 74 -11.77 -5.51 -22.85
N SER A 75 -11.60 -4.51 -23.69
CA SER A 75 -11.98 -4.54 -25.10
C SER A 75 -10.75 -4.45 -25.98
N LYS A 76 -10.92 -4.87 -27.23
CA LYS A 76 -9.97 -4.58 -28.31
C LYS A 76 -9.66 -3.08 -28.38
#